data_AF-A0A966S733-F1
#
_entry.id   AF-A0A966S733-F1
#
_cell.length_a   1.000
_cell.length_b   1.000
_cell.length_c   1.000
_cell.angle_alpha   90.00
_cell.angle_beta   90.00
_cell.angle_gamma   90.00
#
_symmetry.space_group_name_H-M   'P 1'
#
loop_
_entity.id
_entity.type
_entity.pdbx_description
1 polymer ?
#
loop_
_entity_poly.entity_id
_entity_poly.type
_entity_poly.pdbx_seq_one_letter_code
_entity_poly.pdbx_strand_id
1 'polypeptide(L)'
;LLLDDPVSKYIPAFRKQQVLASFNEADTSFTTVPAKSDITIRQLLTHTSGLGYAQIGSKEANAIYAKSNLTAGIGVVGDDLLSAMNRLAKLPLMHQIVK
;
A
#
# COMPACT_ATOMS: atom_id res chain seq x y z
N LEU A 1 -10.95 16.02 -13.43
CA LEU A 1 -10.21 15.52 -14.61
C LEU A 1 -8.80 15.04 -14.29
N LEU A 2 -8.01 15.64 -13.39
CA LEU A 2 -6.70 15.07 -12.95
C LEU A 2 -6.76 14.27 -11.64
N LEU A 3 -7.53 14.71 -10.64
CA LEU A 3 -7.55 14.08 -9.32
C LEU A 3 -8.21 12.70 -9.30
N ASP A 4 -9.13 12.43 -10.23
CA ASP A 4 -9.84 11.15 -10.30
C ASP A 4 -9.13 10.15 -11.24
N ASP A 5 -7.96 10.52 -11.79
CA ASP A 5 -7.13 9.58 -12.53
C ASP A 5 -6.66 8.46 -11.59
N PRO A 6 -6.64 7.20 -12.07
CA PRO A 6 -6.06 6.13 -11.30
C PRO A 6 -4.55 6.32 -11.18
N VAL A 7 -3.99 6.05 -10.00
CA VAL A 7 -2.54 6.09 -9.74
C VAL A 7 -1.80 5.17 -10.71
N SER A 8 -2.42 4.07 -11.09
CA SER A 8 -1.88 3.08 -12.02
C SER A 8 -1.64 3.59 -13.46
N LYS A 9 -2.18 4.75 -13.80
CA LYS A 9 -1.85 5.48 -15.04
C LYS A 9 -0.41 5.99 -15.02
N TYR A 10 0.09 6.36 -13.85
CA TYR A 10 1.42 6.94 -13.64
C TYR A 10 2.42 5.92 -13.06
N ILE A 11 1.93 5.02 -12.19
CA ILE A 11 2.73 3.96 -11.56
C ILE A 11 2.02 2.62 -11.81
N PRO A 12 2.28 1.94 -12.95
CA PRO A 12 1.53 0.74 -13.36
C PRO A 12 1.51 -0.42 -12.36
N ALA A 13 2.46 -0.48 -11.43
CA ALA A 13 2.50 -1.49 -10.37
C ALA A 13 1.25 -1.44 -9.46
N PHE A 14 0.60 -0.29 -9.34
CA PHE A 14 -0.63 -0.10 -8.53
C PHE A 14 -1.91 -0.59 -9.23
N ARG A 15 -1.85 -1.37 -10.31
CA ARG A 15 -3.04 -2.00 -10.89
C ARG A 15 -3.54 -3.15 -10.03
N LYS A 16 -4.86 -3.39 -10.04
CA LYS A 16 -5.50 -4.58 -9.45
C LYS A 16 -5.09 -4.81 -7.98
N GLN A 17 -5.05 -3.73 -7.21
CA GLN A 17 -4.66 -3.79 -5.80
C GLN A 17 -5.52 -4.77 -5.02
N GLN A 18 -4.91 -5.36 -4.01
CA GLN A 18 -5.56 -6.30 -3.11
C GLN A 18 -5.71 -5.64 -1.74
N VAL A 19 -6.71 -6.06 -0.98
CA VAL A 19 -6.98 -5.61 0.38
C VAL A 19 -6.76 -6.78 1.33
N LEU A 20 -6.13 -6.50 2.46
CA LEU A 20 -5.87 -7.48 3.51
C LEU A 20 -7.20 -8.10 3.97
N ALA A 21 -7.25 -9.44 3.99
CA ALA A 21 -8.45 -10.18 4.40
C ALA A 21 -8.24 -10.91 5.72
N SER A 22 -7.07 -11.53 5.90
CA SER A 22 -6.64 -12.12 7.17
C SER A 22 -5.13 -11.98 7.35
N PHE A 23 -4.68 -11.94 8.60
CA PHE A 23 -3.27 -11.83 8.96
C PHE A 23 -2.91 -12.86 10.03
N ASN A 24 -1.74 -13.47 9.91
CA ASN A 24 -1.17 -14.36 10.90
C ASN A 24 0.03 -13.68 11.58
N GLU A 25 -0.11 -13.37 12.86
CA GLU A 25 0.95 -12.69 13.63
C GLU A 25 2.21 -13.55 13.81
N ALA A 26 2.11 -14.89 13.79
CA ALA A 26 3.22 -15.78 14.10
C ALA A 26 4.31 -15.76 13.01
N ASP A 27 3.93 -15.63 11.74
CA ASP A 27 4.83 -15.70 10.60
C ASP A 27 4.67 -14.54 9.60
N THR A 28 3.76 -13.60 9.88
CA THR A 28 3.44 -12.46 9.00
C THR A 28 2.91 -12.91 7.63
N SER A 29 2.29 -14.10 7.55
CA SER A 29 1.52 -14.51 6.37
C SER A 29 0.14 -13.84 6.39
N PHE A 30 -0.45 -13.69 5.22
CA PHE A 30 -1.76 -13.08 5.07
C PHE A 30 -2.51 -13.59 3.84
N THR A 31 -3.82 -13.42 3.85
CA THR A 31 -4.66 -13.59 2.66
C THR A 31 -5.23 -12.25 2.23
N THR A 32 -5.68 -12.17 0.98
CA THR A 32 -6.21 -10.95 0.40
C THR A 32 -7.49 -11.17 -0.39
N VAL A 33 -8.23 -10.08 -0.57
CA VAL A 33 -9.36 -10.00 -1.51
C VAL A 33 -9.13 -8.83 -2.48
N PRO A 34 -9.72 -8.84 -3.69
CA PRO A 34 -9.60 -7.72 -4.60
C PRO A 34 -10.12 -6.41 -4.00
N ALA A 35 -9.44 -5.30 -4.28
CA ALA A 35 -9.97 -3.96 -4.03
C ALA A 35 -11.21 -3.72 -4.91
N LYS A 36 -12.22 -3.02 -4.36
CA LYS A 36 -13.48 -2.72 -5.07
C LYS A 36 -13.33 -1.70 -6.21
N SER A 37 -12.24 -0.93 -6.22
CA SER A 37 -11.91 0.07 -7.24
C SER A 37 -10.40 0.28 -7.28
N ASP A 38 -9.92 1.02 -8.28
CA ASP A 38 -8.53 1.48 -8.31
C ASP A 38 -8.34 2.71 -7.41
N ILE A 39 -7.12 2.89 -6.89
CA ILE A 39 -6.73 4.09 -6.15
C ILE A 39 -6.61 5.26 -7.12
N THR A 40 -7.24 6.39 -6.78
CA THR A 40 -7.11 7.66 -7.50
C THR A 40 -6.12 8.61 -6.82
N ILE A 41 -5.64 9.62 -7.55
CA ILE A 41 -4.79 10.68 -6.99
C ILE A 41 -5.49 11.38 -5.82
N ARG A 42 -6.80 11.65 -5.92
CA ARG A 42 -7.61 12.24 -4.86
C ARG A 42 -7.50 11.44 -3.56
N GLN A 43 -7.69 10.13 -3.64
CA GLN A 43 -7.69 9.25 -2.47
C GLN A 43 -6.31 9.13 -1.81
N LEU A 44 -5.22 9.27 -2.57
CA LEU A 44 -3.90 9.42 -1.97
C LEU A 44 -3.81 10.70 -1.14
N LEU A 45 -4.23 11.83 -1.73
CA LEU A 45 -4.13 13.15 -1.09
C LEU A 45 -5.08 13.33 0.09
N THR A 46 -6.18 12.57 0.15
CA THR A 46 -7.17 12.62 1.24
C THR A 46 -7.05 11.47 2.23
N HIS A 47 -6.00 10.65 2.15
CA HIS A 47 -5.81 9.48 3.03
C HIS A 47 -6.99 8.49 3.02
N THR A 48 -7.62 8.29 1.86
CA THR A 48 -8.76 7.36 1.66
C THR A 48 -8.45 6.23 0.67
N SER A 49 -7.18 6.05 0.31
CA SER A 49 -6.70 4.99 -0.60
C SER A 49 -6.63 3.61 0.02
N GLY A 50 -6.68 3.50 1.36
CA GLY A 50 -6.50 2.25 2.09
C GLY A 50 -5.04 1.84 2.32
N LEU A 51 -4.06 2.62 1.88
CA LEU A 51 -2.65 2.40 2.23
C LEU A 51 -2.42 2.59 3.73
N GLY A 52 -1.58 1.73 4.32
CA GLY A 52 -1.16 1.83 5.70
C GLY A 52 0.11 2.67 5.85
N TYR A 53 0.66 2.67 7.07
CA TYR A 53 1.95 3.27 7.38
C TYR A 53 2.91 2.24 7.94
N ALA A 54 4.19 2.38 7.58
CA ALA A 54 5.26 1.71 8.30
C ALA A 54 5.45 2.37 9.67
N GLN A 55 5.74 1.56 10.69
CA GLN A 55 6.10 1.95 12.07
C GLN A 55 4.99 2.61 12.91
N ILE A 56 4.11 3.41 12.30
CA ILE A 56 3.03 4.14 12.99
C ILE A 56 1.62 3.69 12.55
N GLY A 57 1.52 2.68 11.69
CA GLY A 57 0.26 2.11 11.23
C GLY A 57 -0.30 1.05 12.17
N SER A 58 -1.22 0.24 11.65
CA SER A 58 -1.71 -0.94 12.36
C SER A 58 -0.57 -1.97 12.58
N LYS A 59 -0.79 -2.93 13.49
CA LYS A 59 0.20 -3.98 13.77
C LYS A 59 0.52 -4.78 12.51
N GLU A 60 -0.50 -5.06 11.70
CA GLU A 60 -0.42 -5.77 10.42
C GLU A 60 0.40 -4.97 9.41
N ALA A 61 0.10 -3.67 9.24
CA ALA A 61 0.84 -2.79 8.33
C ALA A 61 2.33 -2.75 8.71
N ASN A 62 2.62 -2.56 10.00
CA ASN A 62 3.99 -2.51 10.50
C ASN A 62 4.74 -3.82 10.22
N ALA A 63 4.15 -4.97 10.51
CA ALA A 63 4.77 -6.27 10.30
C ALA A 63 4.99 -6.58 8.80
N ILE A 64 3.97 -6.37 7.97
CA ILE A 64 4.02 -6.63 6.53
C ILE A 64 5.06 -5.73 5.84
N TYR A 65 5.11 -4.44 6.20
CA TYR A 65 6.04 -3.49 5.58
C TYR A 65 7.47 -3.75 6.05
N ALA A 66 7.70 -4.05 7.33
CA ALA A 66 9.02 -4.44 7.84
C ALA A 66 9.56 -5.69 7.12
N LYS A 67 8.74 -6.73 6.95
CA LYS A 67 9.13 -7.96 6.22
C LYS A 67 9.46 -7.70 4.75
N SER A 68 8.94 -6.61 4.18
CA SER A 68 9.16 -6.20 2.79
C SER A 68 10.24 -5.12 2.61
N ASN A 69 10.99 -4.83 3.68
CA ASN A 69 12.00 -3.77 3.71
C ASN A 69 11.45 -2.41 3.23
N LEU A 70 10.26 -2.04 3.74
CA LEU A 70 9.64 -0.74 3.56
C LEU A 70 9.69 0.04 4.87
N THR A 71 10.13 1.29 4.77
CA THR A 71 10.19 2.23 5.89
C THR A 71 9.21 3.38 5.65
N ALA A 72 9.13 4.32 6.59
CA ALA A 72 8.39 5.56 6.41
C ALA A 72 9.05 6.55 5.41
N GLY A 73 10.13 6.16 4.74
CA GLY A 73 10.84 7.00 3.76
C GLY A 73 11.83 8.00 4.38
N ILE A 74 12.05 7.96 5.69
CA ILE A 74 12.99 8.83 6.40
C ILE A 74 14.31 8.07 6.64
N GLY A 75 15.44 8.69 6.27
CA GLY A 75 16.77 8.14 6.54
C GLY A 75 17.11 6.87 5.74
N VAL A 76 16.44 6.64 4.60
CA VAL A 76 16.70 5.48 3.75
C VAL A 76 18.04 5.66 3.00
N VAL A 77 18.93 4.68 3.14
CA VAL A 77 20.24 4.65 2.46
C VAL A 77 20.30 3.41 1.57
N GLY A 78 20.71 3.58 0.31
CA GLY A 78 20.92 2.46 -0.61
C GLY A 78 19.66 1.89 -1.27
N ASP A 79 18.53 2.60 -1.22
CA ASP A 79 17.28 2.25 -1.91
C ASP A 79 16.69 3.49 -2.57
N ASP A 80 15.96 3.30 -3.67
CA ASP A 80 15.35 4.38 -4.44
C ASP A 80 13.81 4.36 -4.34
N LEU A 81 13.21 5.52 -4.60
CA LEU A 81 11.77 5.71 -4.46
C LEU A 81 10.95 4.79 -5.39
N LEU A 82 11.40 4.58 -6.63
CA LEU A 82 10.67 3.74 -7.59
C LEU A 82 10.69 2.28 -7.15
N SER A 83 11.83 1.78 -6.68
CA SER A 83 11.98 0.44 -6.12
C SER A 83 11.11 0.24 -4.89
N ALA A 84 11.09 1.21 -3.96
CA ALA A 84 10.19 1.20 -2.81
C ALA A 84 8.71 1.18 -3.22
N MET A 85 8.30 2.03 -4.17
CA MET A 85 6.91 2.06 -4.64
C MET A 85 6.49 0.75 -5.33
N ASN A 86 7.39 0.10 -6.08
CA ASN A 86 7.14 -1.20 -6.68
C ASN A 86 7.03 -2.33 -5.65
N ARG A 87 7.73 -2.23 -4.50
CA ARG A 87 7.54 -3.15 -3.38
C ARG A 87 6.20 -2.89 -2.69
N LEU A 88 5.90 -1.63 -2.38
CA LEU A 88 4.65 -1.23 -1.74
C LEU A 88 3.42 -1.67 -2.54
N ALA A 89 3.43 -1.49 -3.87
CA ALA A 89 2.32 -1.84 -4.74
C ALA A 89 1.99 -3.35 -4.80
N LYS A 90 2.90 -4.21 -4.35
CA LYS A 90 2.68 -5.67 -4.25
C LYS A 90 2.06 -6.09 -2.92
N LEU A 91 1.99 -5.17 -1.95
CA LEU A 91 1.47 -5.43 -0.62
C LEU A 91 -0.02 -5.05 -0.56
N PRO A 92 -0.78 -5.68 0.33
CA PRO A 92 -2.20 -5.37 0.45
C PRO A 92 -2.42 -3.96 1.00
N LEU A 93 -3.53 -3.35 0.59
CA LEU A 93 -4.14 -2.23 1.29
C LEU A 93 -4.70 -2.72 2.62
N MET A 94 -4.66 -1.89 3.66
CA MET A 94 -5.22 -2.21 4.98
C MET A 94 -6.74 -2.09 4.99
N HIS A 95 -7.29 -1.23 4.12
CA HIS A 95 -8.72 -0.99 4.03
C HIS A 95 -9.17 -0.91 2.57
N GLN A 96 -10.47 -1.09 2.34
CA GLN A 96 -11.09 -0.78 1.06
C GLN A 96 -10.99 0.72 0.79
N ILE A 97 -10.85 1.07 -0.49
CA ILE A 97 -10.78 2.46 -0.94
C ILE A 97 -12.13 3.13 -0.69
N VAL A 98 -12.12 4.28 -0.01
CA VAL A 98 -13.33 5.05 0.28
C VAL A 98 -13.56 6.05 -0.87
N LYS A 99 -14.80 6.09 -1.37
CA LYS A 99 -15.22 7.03 -2.41
C LYS A 99 -15.59 8.38 -1.81
#